data_AF-A0A8H4Y8Q4-F1
#
_entry.id   AF-A0A8H4Y8Q4-F1
#
_cell.length_a   1.000
_cell.length_b   1.000
_cell.length_c   1.000
_cell.angle_alpha   90.00
_cell.angle_beta   90.00
_cell.angle_gamma   90.00
#
_symmetry.space_group_name_H-M   'P 1'
#
loop_
_entity.id
_entity.type
_entity.pdbx_description
1 polymer ?
#
loop_
_entity_poly.entity_id
_entity_poly.type
_entity_poly.pdbx_seq_one_letter_code
_entity_poly.pdbx_strand_id
1 'polypeptide(L)'
;MHTCTQLSSRVSARIMLDKDYASDEAWLRIAQKLTENYFSKENPYVELVQASLDDVESLYQAFQAAHATFTPTDYWKIVAMSRVRDTEEDKSVSLHQAARLHEAQRYRNIFNALGRTLNDQEAAGRITLERVILSALPHPQGYPLAYHFASRANGIAQLARLAGQGQPGFEKVTNRASYLYIGVYLDSFFSESYLTVDGRHLIGPQKQSDGSFLFRQVAYSPYHTLPMIYATTDLGPLVEVLICHAPAGTHLLCGQPLTS
;
A
#
# COMPACT_ATOMS: atom_id res chain seq x y z
N MET A 1 20.69 15.09 -6.62
CA MET A 1 21.74 14.12 -6.27
C MET A 1 22.26 14.22 -4.83
N HIS A 2 21.78 15.13 -3.98
CA HIS A 2 22.27 15.28 -2.59
C HIS A 2 21.57 14.42 -1.52
N THR A 3 20.49 13.71 -1.85
CA THR A 3 19.60 13.12 -0.84
C THR A 3 20.11 11.81 -0.22
N CYS A 4 20.83 10.97 -0.96
CA CYS A 4 21.24 9.66 -0.42
C CYS A 4 22.55 9.70 0.40
N THR A 5 23.48 10.59 0.07
CA THR A 5 24.80 10.64 0.75
C THR A 5 24.69 11.07 2.21
N GLN A 6 23.65 11.83 2.58
CA GLN A 6 23.37 12.23 3.98
C GLN A 6 22.54 11.21 4.77
N LEU A 7 21.88 10.24 4.13
CA LEU A 7 21.10 9.21 4.80
C LEU A 7 21.98 8.16 5.51
N SER A 8 23.24 8.02 5.09
CA SER A 8 24.16 6.95 5.51
C SER A 8 24.56 6.89 6.99
N SER A 9 24.20 7.89 7.82
CA SER A 9 24.53 7.88 9.25
C SER A 9 23.32 7.81 10.20
N ARG A 10 22.08 7.90 9.70
CA ARG A 10 20.84 7.97 10.51
C ARG A 10 19.59 7.49 9.76
N VAL A 11 19.65 6.44 8.96
CA VAL A 11 18.40 5.85 8.43
C VAL A 11 17.63 5.29 9.63
N SER A 12 16.47 5.85 9.93
CA SER A 12 15.48 5.26 10.84
C SER A 12 14.22 5.00 10.02
N ALA A 13 13.87 3.75 9.74
CA ALA A 13 12.60 3.43 9.10
C ALA A 13 11.50 3.48 10.16
N ARG A 14 10.37 4.13 9.86
CA ARG A 14 9.18 4.08 10.71
C ARG A 14 8.15 3.17 10.06
N ILE A 15 7.88 2.03 10.70
CA ILE A 15 6.84 1.11 10.23
C ILE A 15 5.58 1.35 11.03
N MET A 16 4.50 1.65 10.31
CA MET A 16 3.19 1.90 10.90
C MET A 16 2.42 0.60 11.03
N LEU A 17 1.97 0.32 12.25
CA LEU A 17 0.99 -0.73 12.52
C LEU A 17 -0.36 -0.06 12.74
N ASP A 18 -1.33 -0.36 11.87
CA ASP A 18 -2.67 0.23 11.93
C ASP A 18 -3.49 -0.38 13.08
N LYS A 19 -4.07 0.47 13.93
CA LYS A 19 -4.74 0.10 15.19
C LYS A 19 -5.97 -0.79 15.02
N ASP A 20 -6.62 -0.73 13.85
CA ASP A 20 -7.75 -1.61 13.54
C ASP A 20 -7.31 -3.09 13.40
N TYR A 21 -6.00 -3.35 13.37
CA TYR A 21 -5.40 -4.67 13.40
C TYR A 21 -5.02 -5.13 14.82
N ALA A 22 -5.21 -4.33 15.88
CA ALA A 22 -4.72 -4.65 17.24
C ALA A 22 -5.68 -5.52 18.07
N SER A 23 -6.92 -5.74 17.63
CA SER A 23 -7.90 -6.59 18.34
C SER A 23 -7.83 -8.08 17.94
N ASP A 24 -7.04 -8.42 16.94
CA ASP A 24 -6.84 -9.79 16.48
C ASP A 24 -5.56 -10.34 17.12
N GLU A 25 -5.69 -11.36 17.98
CA GLU A 25 -4.55 -12.02 18.64
C GLU A 25 -3.46 -12.47 17.64
N ALA A 26 -3.84 -12.80 16.41
CA ALA A 26 -2.88 -13.14 15.36
C ALA A 26 -1.94 -11.97 15.03
N TRP A 27 -2.45 -10.73 15.05
CA TRP A 27 -1.68 -9.53 14.75
C TRP A 27 -0.84 -9.04 15.91
N LEU A 28 -1.30 -9.18 17.16
CA LEU A 28 -0.41 -8.97 18.31
C LEU A 28 0.77 -9.93 18.27
N ARG A 29 0.55 -11.20 17.88
CA ARG A 29 1.63 -12.18 17.67
C ARG A 29 2.51 -11.86 16.45
N ILE A 30 1.96 -11.28 15.37
CA ILE A 30 2.75 -10.85 14.20
C ILE A 30 3.56 -9.60 14.53
N ALA A 31 2.98 -8.59 15.17
CA ALA A 31 3.68 -7.40 15.65
C ALA A 31 4.78 -7.78 16.65
N GLN A 32 4.46 -8.68 17.58
CA GLN A 32 5.44 -9.24 18.52
C GLN A 32 6.53 -10.02 17.79
N LYS A 33 6.22 -10.91 16.84
CA LYS A 33 7.22 -11.64 16.04
C LYS A 33 8.05 -10.74 15.13
N LEU A 34 7.46 -9.68 14.56
CA LEU A 34 8.19 -8.68 13.78
C LEU A 34 9.15 -7.91 14.70
N THR A 35 8.69 -7.53 15.87
CA THR A 35 9.50 -6.85 16.89
C THR A 35 10.63 -7.75 17.39
N GLU A 36 10.33 -9.02 17.70
CA GLU A 36 11.27 -10.01 18.22
C GLU A 36 12.29 -10.45 17.15
N ASN A 37 11.85 -10.81 15.94
CA ASN A 37 12.71 -11.39 14.91
C ASN A 37 13.45 -10.36 14.03
N TYR A 38 12.91 -9.15 13.84
CA TYR A 38 13.50 -8.17 12.92
C TYR A 38 13.99 -6.89 13.60
N PHE A 39 13.45 -6.50 14.75
CA PHE A 39 13.66 -5.13 15.28
C PHE A 39 14.32 -5.05 16.66
N SER A 40 14.34 -6.12 17.46
CA SER A 40 14.87 -6.04 18.84
C SER A 40 16.36 -6.34 19.01
N LYS A 41 17.03 -6.93 18.00
CA LYS A 41 18.49 -7.15 18.02
C LYS A 41 19.24 -6.97 16.69
N GLU A 42 18.60 -7.18 15.55
CA GLU A 42 19.30 -7.21 14.25
C GLU A 42 19.20 -5.92 13.43
N ASN A 43 18.26 -5.01 13.74
CA ASN A 43 18.11 -3.76 13.00
C ASN A 43 17.74 -2.56 13.90
N PRO A 44 18.72 -1.94 14.60
CA PRO A 44 18.49 -0.79 15.49
C PRO A 44 18.04 0.48 14.75
N TYR A 45 17.95 0.42 13.43
CA TYR A 45 17.60 1.49 12.51
C TYR A 45 16.11 1.46 12.11
N VAL A 46 15.27 0.68 12.82
CA VAL A 46 13.83 0.65 12.56
C VAL A 46 13.06 0.92 13.84
N GLU A 47 12.19 1.92 13.78
CA GLU A 47 11.26 2.33 14.81
C GLU A 47 9.85 1.85 14.42
N LEU A 48 9.18 1.15 15.32
CA LEU A 48 7.76 0.83 15.17
C LEU A 48 6.93 1.96 15.77
N VAL A 49 6.03 2.52 14.97
CA VAL A 49 5.10 3.56 15.42
C VAL A 49 3.67 3.07 15.30
N GLN A 50 2.90 3.23 16.36
CA GLN A 50 1.47 2.92 16.34
C GLN A 50 0.74 4.07 15.64
N ALA A 51 -0.02 3.74 14.59
CA ALA A 51 -0.83 4.71 13.86
C ALA A 51 -2.10 4.02 13.34
N SER A 52 -2.93 4.70 12.58
CA SER A 52 -4.15 4.12 12.01
C SER A 52 -4.55 4.85 10.74
N LEU A 53 -4.85 4.11 9.68
CA LEU A 53 -5.29 4.70 8.42
C LEU A 53 -6.66 5.40 8.55
N ASP A 54 -7.39 5.12 9.62
CA ASP A 54 -8.67 5.74 9.97
C ASP A 54 -8.54 6.96 10.90
N ASP A 55 -7.32 7.34 11.30
CA ASP A 55 -7.08 8.39 12.29
C ASP A 55 -5.99 9.35 11.82
N VAL A 56 -6.41 10.50 11.31
CA VAL A 56 -5.54 11.54 10.74
C VAL A 56 -4.49 12.03 11.73
N GLU A 57 -4.82 12.15 13.01
CA GLU A 57 -3.85 12.64 14.01
C GLU A 57 -2.73 11.62 14.20
N SER A 58 -3.08 10.33 14.32
CA SER A 58 -2.08 9.27 14.44
C SER A 58 -1.15 9.18 13.23
N LEU A 59 -1.68 9.38 12.02
CA LEU A 59 -0.89 9.44 10.78
C LEU A 59 0.04 10.64 10.77
N TYR A 60 -0.47 11.81 11.16
CA TYR A 60 0.30 13.04 11.23
C TYR A 60 1.50 12.90 12.17
N GLN A 61 1.29 12.35 13.38
CA GLN A 61 2.36 12.07 14.34
C GLN A 61 3.41 11.11 13.77
N ALA A 62 2.99 10.07 13.04
CA ALA A 62 3.91 9.14 12.37
C ALA A 62 4.78 9.84 11.31
N PHE A 63 4.24 10.82 10.59
CA PHE A 63 4.91 11.51 9.48
C PHE A 63 5.84 12.65 9.90
N GLN A 64 5.70 13.23 11.10
CA GLN A 64 6.41 14.47 11.49
C GLN A 64 7.92 14.46 11.26
N ALA A 65 8.60 13.34 11.53
CA ALA A 65 10.06 13.21 11.40
C ALA A 65 10.52 12.47 10.14
N ALA A 66 9.59 12.12 9.24
CA ALA A 66 9.92 11.33 8.05
C ALA A 66 10.61 12.18 6.98
N HIS A 67 11.56 11.57 6.27
CA HIS A 67 12.17 12.13 5.05
C HIS A 67 11.49 11.62 3.78
N ALA A 68 10.98 10.39 3.85
CA ALA A 68 10.22 9.74 2.80
C ALA A 68 9.10 8.90 3.41
N THR A 69 8.04 8.66 2.64
CA THR A 69 6.95 7.75 3.03
C THR A 69 6.69 6.73 1.93
N PHE A 70 6.26 5.53 2.31
CA PHE A 70 5.64 4.56 1.42
C PHE A 70 4.29 4.16 2.01
N THR A 71 3.20 4.45 1.31
CA THR A 71 1.84 4.32 1.86
C THR A 71 0.99 3.35 1.04
N PRO A 72 1.06 2.02 1.30
CA PRO A 72 0.15 1.06 0.74
C PRO A 72 -1.19 1.02 1.50
N THR A 73 -2.28 0.75 0.79
CA THR A 73 -3.58 0.38 1.35
C THR A 73 -3.87 -1.10 1.04
N ASP A 74 -4.64 -1.77 1.89
CA ASP A 74 -4.98 -3.20 1.73
C ASP A 74 -6.49 -3.37 1.53
N TYR A 75 -6.91 -3.42 0.27
CA TYR A 75 -8.33 -3.55 -0.11
C TYR A 75 -8.96 -4.85 0.40
N TRP A 76 -8.23 -5.98 0.31
CA TRP A 76 -8.79 -7.27 0.69
C TRP A 76 -8.99 -7.38 2.20
N LYS A 77 -8.10 -6.77 2.99
CA LYS A 77 -8.35 -6.62 4.43
C LYS A 77 -9.52 -5.71 4.73
N ILE A 78 -9.70 -4.62 3.99
CA ILE A 78 -10.88 -3.74 4.15
C ILE A 78 -12.18 -4.53 3.90
N VAL A 79 -12.23 -5.38 2.88
CA VAL A 79 -13.39 -6.27 2.62
C VAL A 79 -13.65 -7.23 3.80
N ALA A 80 -12.61 -7.64 4.53
CA ALA A 80 -12.73 -8.52 5.68
C ALA A 80 -13.17 -7.82 6.98
N MET A 81 -13.14 -6.47 7.06
CA MET A 81 -13.49 -5.73 8.27
C MET A 81 -14.97 -5.81 8.60
N SER A 82 -15.30 -6.09 9.87
CA SER A 82 -16.69 -6.15 10.35
C SER A 82 -17.47 -4.87 10.03
N ARG A 83 -16.94 -3.69 10.39
CA ARG A 83 -17.60 -2.40 10.11
C ARG A 83 -17.91 -2.11 8.63
N VAL A 84 -17.15 -2.71 7.71
CA VAL A 84 -17.41 -2.58 6.27
C VAL A 84 -18.57 -3.49 5.86
N ARG A 85 -18.68 -4.67 6.50
CA ARG A 85 -19.84 -5.55 6.39
C ARG A 85 -21.09 -4.95 7.04
N ASP A 86 -20.96 -4.34 8.22
CA ASP A 86 -22.08 -3.64 8.88
C ASP A 86 -22.61 -2.48 7.99
N THR A 87 -21.73 -1.82 7.22
CA THR A 87 -22.13 -0.79 6.26
C THR A 87 -22.92 -1.36 5.06
N GLU A 88 -22.65 -2.60 4.66
CA GLU A 88 -23.39 -3.33 3.61
C GLU A 88 -24.83 -3.57 4.10
N GLU A 89 -24.98 -4.03 5.35
CA GLU A 89 -26.25 -4.29 6.01
C GLU A 89 -27.10 -3.01 6.21
N ASP A 90 -26.48 -1.90 6.61
CA ASP A 90 -27.18 -0.64 6.92
C ASP A 90 -27.56 0.21 5.69
N LYS A 91 -26.77 0.16 4.60
CA LYS A 91 -26.87 1.13 3.49
C LYS A 91 -27.30 0.55 2.14
N SER A 92 -27.62 -0.75 2.07
CA SER A 92 -28.01 -1.43 0.82
C SER A 92 -27.01 -1.23 -0.33
N VAL A 93 -25.72 -1.07 0.00
CA VAL A 93 -24.62 -0.99 -0.97
C VAL A 93 -23.86 -2.30 -0.93
N SER A 94 -23.34 -2.78 -2.07
CA SER A 94 -22.59 -4.04 -2.06
C SER A 94 -21.33 -3.95 -1.16
N LEU A 95 -20.90 -5.08 -0.60
CA LEU A 95 -19.68 -5.17 0.21
C LEU A 95 -18.46 -4.51 -0.46
N HIS A 96 -18.30 -4.73 -1.76
CA HIS A 96 -17.19 -4.15 -2.52
C HIS A 96 -17.33 -2.64 -2.73
N GLN A 97 -18.56 -2.12 -2.80
CA GLN A 97 -18.83 -0.69 -2.84
C GLN A 97 -18.57 -0.04 -1.48
N ALA A 98 -18.96 -0.68 -0.38
CA ALA A 98 -18.60 -0.24 0.97
C ALA A 98 -17.08 -0.20 1.18
N ALA A 99 -16.37 -1.27 0.80
CA ALA A 99 -14.91 -1.34 0.87
C ALA A 99 -14.22 -0.25 0.03
N ARG A 100 -14.74 0.04 -1.16
CA ARG A 100 -14.23 1.11 -2.02
C ARG A 100 -14.36 2.50 -1.39
N LEU A 101 -15.50 2.79 -0.77
CA LEU A 101 -15.72 4.06 -0.07
C LEU A 101 -14.79 4.19 1.13
N HIS A 102 -14.59 3.07 1.85
CA HIS A 102 -13.72 3.00 3.01
C HIS A 102 -12.25 3.25 2.65
N GLU A 103 -11.74 2.57 1.62
CA GLU A 103 -10.35 2.80 1.16
C GLU A 103 -10.15 4.23 0.64
N ALA A 104 -11.14 4.81 -0.04
CA ALA A 104 -11.09 6.22 -0.43
C ALA A 104 -11.01 7.18 0.77
N GLN A 105 -11.65 6.84 1.89
CA GLN A 105 -11.51 7.60 3.13
C GLN A 105 -10.10 7.47 3.72
N ARG A 106 -9.51 6.27 3.70
CA ARG A 106 -8.12 6.06 4.14
C ARG A 106 -7.11 6.87 3.31
N TYR A 107 -7.27 6.91 1.98
CA TYR A 107 -6.46 7.80 1.14
C TYR A 107 -6.62 9.27 1.53
N ARG A 108 -7.86 9.74 1.74
CA ARG A 108 -8.11 11.10 2.20
C ARG A 108 -7.40 11.40 3.53
N ASN A 109 -7.44 10.46 4.47
CA ASN A 109 -6.79 10.60 5.77
C ASN A 109 -5.26 10.71 5.63
N ILE A 110 -4.65 9.85 4.81
CA ILE A 110 -3.22 9.91 4.47
C ILE A 110 -2.87 11.28 3.89
N PHE A 111 -3.62 11.76 2.89
CA PHE A 111 -3.33 13.05 2.27
C PHE A 111 -3.50 14.22 3.22
N ASN A 112 -4.52 14.20 4.09
CA ASN A 112 -4.71 15.22 5.12
C ASN A 112 -3.50 15.28 6.07
N ALA A 113 -3.05 14.12 6.56
CA ALA A 113 -1.90 14.03 7.46
C ALA A 113 -0.60 14.47 6.80
N LEU A 114 -0.33 14.04 5.56
CA LEU A 114 0.85 14.47 4.79
C LEU A 114 0.81 15.98 4.49
N GLY A 115 -0.35 16.49 4.05
CA GLY A 115 -0.53 17.91 3.74
C GLY A 115 -0.32 18.79 4.96
N ARG A 116 -0.86 18.39 6.13
CA ARG A 116 -0.61 19.06 7.41
C ARG A 116 0.87 19.01 7.78
N THR A 117 1.51 17.84 7.69
CA THR A 117 2.94 17.67 7.99
C THR A 117 3.79 18.64 7.17
N LEU A 118 3.54 18.74 5.87
CA LEU A 118 4.28 19.62 4.97
C LEU A 118 4.01 21.11 5.25
N ASN A 119 2.78 21.47 5.60
CA ASN A 119 2.45 22.84 5.99
C ASN A 119 3.17 23.25 7.28
N ASP A 120 3.15 22.40 8.31
CA ASP A 120 3.80 22.69 9.59
C ASP A 120 5.33 22.76 9.44
N GLN A 121 5.91 21.86 8.65
CA GLN A 121 7.34 21.88 8.33
C GLN A 121 7.76 23.15 7.56
N GLU A 122 6.96 23.58 6.59
CA GLU A 122 7.21 24.84 5.87
C GLU A 122 7.09 26.05 6.80
N ALA A 123 6.06 26.09 7.66
CA ALA A 123 5.88 27.16 8.64
C ALA A 123 7.05 27.23 9.66
N ALA A 124 7.63 26.08 10.00
CA ALA A 124 8.84 25.98 10.82
C ALA A 124 10.14 26.33 10.05
N GLY A 125 10.06 26.63 8.76
CA GLY A 125 11.21 26.96 7.91
C GLY A 125 12.10 25.76 7.55
N ARG A 126 11.61 24.53 7.77
CA ARG A 126 12.39 23.30 7.53
C ARG A 126 11.50 22.17 7.03
N ILE A 127 11.56 21.91 5.72
CA ILE A 127 10.92 20.74 5.10
C ILE A 127 11.86 19.55 5.19
N THR A 128 11.43 18.48 5.86
CA THR A 128 12.18 17.21 5.91
C THR A 128 11.54 16.16 5.03
N LEU A 129 10.21 16.17 4.87
CA LEU A 129 9.51 15.21 4.02
C LEU A 129 9.70 15.59 2.55
N GLU A 130 10.63 14.91 1.88
CA GLU A 130 11.03 15.18 0.51
C GLU A 130 10.32 14.26 -0.49
N ARG A 131 9.96 13.04 -0.08
CA ARG A 131 9.38 12.01 -0.97
C ARG A 131 8.11 11.39 -0.42
N VAL A 132 7.12 11.21 -1.28
CA VAL A 132 5.88 10.48 -0.95
C VAL A 132 5.68 9.38 -1.99
N ILE A 133 5.75 8.11 -1.60
CA ILE A 133 5.57 6.99 -2.52
C ILE A 133 4.19 6.40 -2.28
N LEU A 134 3.33 6.52 -3.28
CA LEU A 134 1.96 6.02 -3.25
C LEU A 134 1.89 4.69 -3.98
N SER A 135 1.36 3.65 -3.32
CA SER A 135 1.00 2.42 -4.02
C SER A 135 -0.26 2.66 -4.85
N ALA A 136 -0.17 2.41 -6.15
CA ALA A 136 -1.20 2.73 -7.13
C ALA A 136 -1.60 1.48 -7.94
N LEU A 137 -2.79 1.55 -8.54
CA LEU A 137 -3.25 0.61 -9.58
C LEU A 137 -3.88 1.43 -10.70
N PRO A 138 -3.84 0.94 -11.96
CA PRO A 138 -4.46 1.64 -13.08
C PRO A 138 -5.98 1.65 -12.93
N HIS A 139 -6.62 2.67 -13.51
CA HIS A 139 -8.08 2.68 -13.59
C HIS A 139 -8.56 1.54 -14.49
N PRO A 140 -9.49 0.68 -14.04
CA PRO A 140 -9.89 -0.52 -14.78
C PRO A 140 -10.93 -0.20 -15.85
N GLN A 141 -10.52 0.46 -16.93
CA GLN A 141 -11.39 0.80 -18.06
C GLN A 141 -12.01 -0.47 -18.67
N GLY A 142 -13.34 -0.53 -18.76
CA GLY A 142 -14.05 -1.71 -19.28
C GLY A 142 -14.17 -2.90 -18.31
N TYR A 143 -13.69 -2.77 -17.07
CA TYR A 143 -13.79 -3.84 -16.05
C TYR A 143 -14.50 -3.31 -14.78
N PRO A 144 -15.84 -3.18 -14.81
CA PRO A 144 -16.60 -2.51 -13.75
C PRO A 144 -16.56 -3.23 -12.40
N LEU A 145 -16.23 -4.53 -12.39
CA LEU A 145 -16.11 -5.36 -11.18
C LEU A 145 -14.70 -5.39 -10.58
N ALA A 146 -13.72 -4.72 -11.21
CA ALA A 146 -12.37 -4.62 -10.68
C ALA A 146 -12.29 -3.57 -9.56
N TYR A 147 -13.08 -3.75 -8.49
CA TYR A 147 -13.25 -2.79 -7.41
C TYR A 147 -11.93 -2.44 -6.72
N HIS A 148 -11.02 -3.40 -6.54
CA HIS A 148 -9.68 -3.16 -5.99
C HIS A 148 -8.88 -2.14 -6.82
N PHE A 149 -8.84 -2.32 -8.15
CA PHE A 149 -8.16 -1.41 -9.07
C PHE A 149 -8.83 -0.04 -9.09
N ALA A 150 -10.17 -0.03 -9.21
CA ALA A 150 -10.96 1.19 -9.23
C ALA A 150 -10.77 1.98 -7.94
N SER A 151 -10.73 1.32 -6.79
CA SER A 151 -10.61 1.95 -5.49
C SER A 151 -9.28 2.71 -5.34
N ARG A 152 -8.15 2.05 -5.61
CA ARG A 152 -6.83 2.70 -5.59
C ARG A 152 -6.71 3.82 -6.63
N ALA A 153 -7.14 3.58 -7.87
CA ALA A 153 -7.11 4.62 -8.92
C ALA A 153 -7.91 5.86 -8.51
N ASN A 154 -9.06 5.68 -7.85
CA ASN A 154 -9.89 6.79 -7.37
C ASN A 154 -9.29 7.51 -6.15
N GLY A 155 -8.60 6.79 -5.27
CA GLY A 155 -7.80 7.38 -4.19
C GLY A 155 -6.71 8.29 -4.73
N ILE A 156 -5.92 7.83 -5.71
CA ILE A 156 -4.90 8.66 -6.36
C ILE A 156 -5.53 9.86 -7.07
N ALA A 157 -6.61 9.67 -7.83
CA ALA A 157 -7.31 10.77 -8.49
C ALA A 157 -7.91 11.79 -7.50
N GLN A 158 -8.20 11.37 -6.25
CA GLN A 158 -8.66 12.26 -5.21
C GLN A 158 -7.59 13.28 -4.81
N LEU A 159 -6.32 12.87 -4.72
CA LEU A 159 -5.22 13.80 -4.42
C LEU A 159 -5.14 14.92 -5.46
N ALA A 160 -5.19 14.57 -6.75
CA ALA A 160 -5.16 15.55 -7.84
C ALA A 160 -6.35 16.53 -7.76
N ARG A 161 -7.57 16.03 -7.46
CA ARG A 161 -8.75 16.89 -7.27
C ARG A 161 -8.57 17.83 -6.07
N LEU A 162 -8.07 17.32 -4.95
CA LEU A 162 -7.86 18.10 -3.73
C LEU A 162 -6.78 19.18 -3.92
N ALA A 163 -5.71 18.88 -4.66
CA ALA A 163 -4.70 19.87 -5.04
C ALA A 163 -5.29 20.97 -5.95
N GLY A 164 -6.11 20.60 -6.94
CA GLY A 164 -6.77 21.55 -7.83
C GLY A 164 -7.79 22.48 -7.16
N GLN A 165 -8.19 22.21 -5.91
CA GLN A 165 -9.07 23.06 -5.11
C GLN A 165 -8.34 24.19 -4.37
N GLY A 166 -7.05 24.39 -4.62
CA GLY A 166 -6.27 25.51 -4.05
C GLY A 166 -5.87 25.31 -2.59
N GLN A 167 -5.77 24.06 -2.13
CA GLN A 167 -5.30 23.73 -0.79
C GLN A 167 -3.78 23.43 -0.82
N PRO A 168 -2.93 24.32 -0.27
CA PRO A 168 -1.46 24.25 -0.47
C PRO A 168 -0.83 22.94 0.02
N GLY A 169 -1.40 22.32 1.07
CA GLY A 169 -0.90 21.07 1.60
C GLY A 169 -0.93 19.94 0.56
N PHE A 170 -2.02 19.80 -0.20
CA PHE A 170 -2.16 18.74 -1.19
C PHE A 170 -1.33 18.97 -2.46
N GLU A 171 -1.14 20.24 -2.83
CA GLU A 171 -0.21 20.59 -3.91
C GLU A 171 1.23 20.18 -3.53
N LYS A 172 1.67 20.46 -2.30
CA LYS A 172 2.98 20.05 -1.79
C LYS A 172 3.15 18.53 -1.76
N VAL A 173 2.09 17.78 -1.40
CA VAL A 173 2.08 16.32 -1.48
C VAL A 173 2.24 15.87 -2.93
N THR A 174 1.46 16.44 -3.85
CA THR A 174 1.49 16.09 -5.28
C THR A 174 2.86 16.34 -5.89
N ASN A 175 3.49 17.46 -5.56
CA ASN A 175 4.83 17.83 -6.05
C ASN A 175 5.96 16.93 -5.52
N ARG A 176 5.69 16.10 -4.51
CA ARG A 176 6.63 15.14 -3.91
C ARG A 176 6.25 13.68 -4.17
N ALA A 177 5.11 13.45 -4.81
CA ALA A 177 4.54 12.12 -4.99
C ALA A 177 5.21 11.38 -6.15
N SER A 178 5.54 10.11 -5.93
CA SER A 178 5.86 9.12 -6.96
C SER A 178 4.91 7.93 -6.80
N TYR A 179 4.63 7.22 -7.89
CA TYR A 179 3.58 6.21 -7.96
C TYR A 179 4.17 4.85 -8.30
N LEU A 180 3.92 3.88 -7.43
CA LEU A 180 4.37 2.50 -7.58
C LEU A 180 3.20 1.62 -7.98
N TYR A 181 3.21 1.13 -9.22
CA TYR A 181 2.20 0.21 -9.74
C TYR A 181 2.73 -1.21 -9.68
N ILE A 182 2.21 -2.00 -8.75
CA ILE A 182 2.74 -3.33 -8.49
C ILE A 182 1.91 -4.39 -9.21
N GLY A 183 2.60 -5.33 -9.86
CA GLY A 183 2.02 -6.55 -10.44
C GLY A 183 1.50 -7.53 -9.38
N VAL A 184 1.04 -8.68 -9.86
CA VAL A 184 0.54 -9.75 -8.98
C VAL A 184 1.70 -10.31 -8.15
N TYR A 185 1.51 -10.41 -6.84
CA TYR A 185 2.51 -11.01 -5.96
C TYR A 185 2.62 -12.51 -6.23
N LEU A 186 3.82 -12.98 -6.55
CA LEU A 186 4.09 -14.41 -6.73
C LEU A 186 3.74 -15.22 -5.47
N ASP A 187 4.02 -14.64 -4.30
CA ASP A 187 3.69 -15.23 -3.00
C ASP A 187 2.20 -15.55 -2.83
N SER A 188 1.31 -14.79 -3.49
CA SER A 188 -0.14 -15.03 -3.42
C SER A 188 -0.56 -16.37 -4.00
N PHE A 189 0.18 -16.92 -4.98
CA PHE A 189 -0.11 -18.23 -5.57
C PHE A 189 0.15 -19.40 -4.63
N PHE A 190 0.98 -19.19 -3.60
CA PHE A 190 1.39 -20.21 -2.64
C PHE A 190 0.80 -19.98 -1.25
N SER A 191 0.07 -18.89 -1.07
CA SER A 191 -0.61 -18.56 0.19
C SER A 191 -1.96 -19.28 0.29
N GLU A 192 -2.24 -19.89 1.45
CA GLU A 192 -3.56 -20.47 1.77
C GLU A 192 -4.65 -19.39 1.98
N SER A 193 -4.26 -18.13 2.13
CA SER A 193 -5.08 -17.06 2.70
C SER A 193 -5.86 -16.23 1.68
N TYR A 194 -5.26 -15.86 0.54
CA TYR A 194 -5.76 -14.66 -0.17
C TYR A 194 -6.77 -14.94 -1.28
N LEU A 195 -6.83 -16.16 -1.79
CA LEU A 195 -7.70 -16.52 -2.91
C LEU A 195 -8.26 -17.92 -2.75
N THR A 196 -8.51 -18.34 -1.52
CA THR A 196 -9.12 -19.65 -1.23
C THR A 196 -10.60 -19.43 -0.91
N VAL A 197 -11.49 -19.95 -1.76
CA VAL A 197 -12.94 -20.00 -1.48
C VAL A 197 -13.31 -21.45 -1.23
N ASP A 198 -13.89 -21.74 -0.07
CA ASP A 198 -14.28 -23.10 0.36
C ASP A 198 -13.14 -24.13 0.28
N GLY A 199 -11.93 -23.72 0.68
CA GLY A 199 -10.75 -24.59 0.65
C GLY A 199 -10.13 -24.80 -0.75
N ARG A 200 -10.60 -24.07 -1.78
CA ARG A 200 -10.06 -24.15 -3.14
C ARG A 200 -9.32 -22.86 -3.51
N HIS A 201 -8.03 -22.99 -3.81
CA HIS A 201 -7.24 -21.90 -4.38
C HIS A 201 -7.80 -21.49 -5.76
N LEU A 202 -8.30 -20.27 -5.90
CA LEU A 202 -8.83 -19.71 -7.14
C LEU A 202 -7.72 -19.47 -8.17
N ILE A 203 -6.48 -19.26 -7.72
CA ILE A 203 -5.31 -19.09 -8.58
C ILE A 203 -4.12 -19.87 -8.01
N GLY A 204 -3.21 -20.30 -8.89
CA GLY A 204 -1.97 -20.99 -8.53
C GLY A 204 -1.97 -22.47 -8.88
N PRO A 205 -0.88 -23.17 -8.54
CA PRO A 205 -0.70 -24.58 -8.86
C PRO A 205 -1.55 -25.46 -7.93
N GLN A 206 -2.45 -26.25 -8.52
CA GLN A 206 -3.23 -27.26 -7.79
C GLN A 206 -2.73 -28.66 -8.12
N LYS A 207 -2.19 -29.36 -7.12
CA LYS A 207 -1.76 -30.75 -7.27
C LYS A 207 -2.96 -31.65 -7.56
N GLN A 208 -2.85 -32.45 -8.61
CA GLN A 208 -3.86 -33.42 -9.03
C GLN A 208 -3.59 -34.80 -8.45
N SER A 209 -4.58 -35.69 -8.55
CA SER A 209 -4.48 -37.07 -8.03
C SER A 209 -3.38 -37.91 -8.68
N ASP A 210 -3.01 -37.61 -9.93
CA ASP A 210 -1.94 -38.26 -10.68
C ASP A 210 -0.54 -37.64 -10.45
N GLY A 211 -0.44 -36.64 -9.56
CA GLY A 211 0.79 -35.92 -9.27
C GLY A 211 1.11 -34.75 -10.20
N SER A 212 0.32 -34.53 -11.26
CA SER A 212 0.42 -33.33 -12.10
C SER A 212 -0.06 -32.07 -11.36
N PHE A 213 0.21 -30.89 -11.92
CA PHE A 213 -0.29 -29.61 -11.38
C PHE A 213 -1.16 -28.90 -12.41
N LEU A 214 -2.37 -28.53 -12.02
CA LEU A 214 -3.23 -27.62 -12.78
C LEU A 214 -2.98 -26.20 -12.30
N PHE A 215 -2.41 -25.36 -13.16
CA PHE A 215 -2.22 -23.94 -12.84
C PHE A 215 -3.47 -23.14 -13.21
N ARG A 216 -4.19 -22.62 -12.21
CA ARG A 216 -5.31 -21.71 -12.45
C ARG A 216 -4.80 -20.27 -12.46
N GLN A 217 -5.12 -19.50 -13.50
CA GLN A 217 -4.77 -18.08 -13.59
C GLN A 217 -5.99 -17.23 -13.92
N VAL A 218 -5.92 -15.93 -13.56
CA VAL A 218 -6.97 -14.92 -13.84
C VAL A 218 -6.89 -14.39 -15.28
N ALA A 219 -5.90 -14.79 -16.07
CA ALA A 219 -5.75 -14.25 -17.43
C ALA A 219 -6.82 -14.82 -18.37
N TYR A 220 -7.45 -13.92 -19.14
CA TYR A 220 -8.45 -14.21 -20.15
C TYR A 220 -7.95 -15.16 -21.26
N SER A 221 -6.63 -15.17 -21.49
CA SER A 221 -5.97 -16.01 -22.48
C SER A 221 -4.71 -16.64 -21.88
N PRO A 222 -4.41 -17.93 -22.15
CA PRO A 222 -3.15 -18.55 -21.74
C PRO A 222 -1.92 -17.89 -22.35
N TYR A 223 -2.10 -17.02 -23.35
CA TYR A 223 -1.03 -16.29 -24.03
C TYR A 223 -0.82 -14.85 -23.55
N HIS A 224 -1.64 -14.38 -22.60
CA HIS A 224 -1.45 -13.04 -22.04
C HIS A 224 -0.46 -13.09 -20.88
N THR A 225 0.57 -12.25 -20.97
CA THR A 225 1.53 -12.08 -19.90
C THR A 225 0.89 -11.33 -18.73
N LEU A 226 1.10 -11.85 -17.52
CA LEU A 226 0.72 -11.19 -16.29
C LEU A 226 1.97 -10.55 -15.68
N PRO A 227 1.96 -9.25 -15.34
CA PRO A 227 3.06 -8.64 -14.62
C PRO A 227 3.09 -9.20 -13.20
N MET A 228 4.21 -9.81 -12.83
CA MET A 228 4.39 -10.44 -11.51
C MET A 228 5.61 -9.89 -10.79
N ILE A 229 5.57 -9.93 -9.46
CA ILE A 229 6.68 -9.50 -8.60
C ILE A 229 6.87 -10.51 -7.47
N TYR A 230 8.12 -10.72 -7.05
CA TYR A 230 8.42 -11.38 -5.79
C TYR A 230 8.59 -10.30 -4.72
N ALA A 231 7.49 -9.92 -4.07
CA ALA A 231 7.44 -8.74 -3.21
C ALA A 231 8.46 -8.81 -2.05
N THR A 232 8.74 -10.02 -1.56
CA THR A 232 9.69 -10.28 -0.47
C THR A 232 11.10 -9.76 -0.78
N THR A 233 11.58 -9.86 -2.01
CA THR A 233 12.93 -9.40 -2.40
C THR A 233 12.92 -8.12 -3.21
N ASP A 234 11.90 -7.92 -4.04
CA ASP A 234 11.95 -6.92 -5.11
C ASP A 234 11.33 -5.58 -4.67
N LEU A 235 10.37 -5.60 -3.74
CA LEU A 235 9.61 -4.39 -3.39
C LEU A 235 10.49 -3.33 -2.71
N GLY A 236 11.36 -3.76 -1.79
CA GLY A 236 12.28 -2.87 -1.07
C GLY A 236 13.17 -2.06 -2.01
N PRO A 237 13.97 -2.70 -2.88
CA PRO A 237 14.80 -2.02 -3.88
C PRO A 237 14.02 -1.08 -4.82
N LEU A 238 12.80 -1.46 -5.23
CA LEU A 238 11.96 -0.62 -6.09
C LEU A 238 11.49 0.67 -5.38
N VAL A 239 11.11 0.56 -4.11
CA VAL A 239 10.77 1.72 -3.27
C VAL A 239 12.01 2.58 -3.03
N GLU A 240 13.16 1.97 -2.75
CA GLU A 240 14.44 2.67 -2.58
C GLU A 240 14.78 3.51 -3.82
N VAL A 241 14.63 2.95 -5.02
CA VAL A 241 14.83 3.70 -6.28
C VAL A 241 13.95 4.94 -6.35
N LEU A 242 12.68 4.83 -5.95
CA LEU A 242 11.75 5.96 -5.92
C LEU A 242 12.07 7.00 -4.84
N ILE A 243 12.80 6.63 -3.78
CA ILE A 243 13.21 7.55 -2.72
C ILE A 243 14.54 8.22 -3.09
N CYS A 244 15.54 7.42 -3.48
CA CYS A 244 16.93 7.81 -3.53
C CYS A 244 17.40 8.28 -4.91
N HIS A 245 16.79 7.78 -5.99
CA HIS A 245 17.38 7.84 -7.33
C HIS A 245 16.50 8.53 -8.38
N ALA A 246 15.21 8.22 -8.39
CA ALA A 246 14.26 8.83 -9.33
C ALA A 246 13.87 10.26 -8.89
N PRO A 247 13.40 11.16 -9.78
CA PRO A 247 12.77 12.41 -9.38
C PRO A 247 11.36 12.19 -8.79
N ALA A 248 10.81 13.19 -8.10
CA ALA A 248 9.38 13.21 -7.78
C ALA A 248 8.54 13.24 -9.08
N GLY A 249 7.31 12.75 -9.02
CA GLY A 249 6.44 12.58 -10.19
C GLY A 249 6.75 11.32 -11.00
N THR A 250 7.64 10.44 -10.53
CA THR A 250 7.98 9.20 -11.24
C THR A 250 6.86 8.18 -11.10
N HIS A 251 6.43 7.59 -12.22
CA HIS A 251 5.54 6.44 -12.26
C HIS A 251 6.36 5.19 -12.57
N LEU A 252 6.45 4.27 -11.61
CA LEU A 252 7.18 3.01 -11.78
C LEU A 252 6.20 1.85 -11.92
N LEU A 253 6.28 1.17 -13.06
CA LEU A 253 5.54 -0.06 -13.34
C LEU A 253 6.40 -1.25 -12.94
N CYS A 254 5.94 -2.04 -11.97
CA CYS A 254 6.70 -3.13 -11.39
C CYS A 254 6.06 -4.46 -11.73
N GLY A 255 6.76 -5.24 -12.54
CA GLY A 255 6.45 -6.64 -12.76
C GLY A 255 7.14 -7.13 -14.02
N GLN A 256 7.68 -8.34 -13.96
CA GLN A 256 8.18 -9.00 -15.14
C GLN A 256 7.04 -9.81 -15.78
N PRO A 257 6.91 -9.81 -17.12
CA PRO A 257 6.06 -10.79 -17.77
C PRO A 257 6.65 -12.19 -17.52
N LEU A 258 5.81 -13.18 -17.19
CA LEU A 258 6.20 -14.57 -17.37
C LEU A 258 6.41 -14.78 -18.88
N THR A 259 7.66 -14.84 -19.30
CA THR A 259 7.99 -15.33 -20.65
C THR A 259 7.98 -16.85 -20.59
N SER A 260 7.13 -17.46 -21.43
CA SER A 260 7.10 -18.90 -21.67
C SER A 260 8.44 -19.44 -22.17
#